data_AF-A0A533B5V8-F1
#
_entry.id   AF-A0A533B5V8-F1
#
_cell.length_a   1.000
_cell.length_b   1.000
_cell.length_c   1.000
_cell.angle_alpha   90.00
_cell.angle_beta   90.00
_cell.angle_gamma   90.00
#
_symmetry.space_group_name_H-M   'P 1'
#
loop_
_entity.id
_entity.type
_entity.pdbx_description
1 polymer ?
#
loop_
_entity_poly.entity_id
_entity_poly.type
_entity_poly.pdbx_seq_one_letter_code
_entity_poly.pdbx_strand_id
1 'polypeptide(L)'
;MALSDVYGWDLPDDPERFSLALMLSILNDIDRTGGPETINASRYASLNDAVTNIGASPRTLKVTSPLTAVANVTIPDNINFQFEGDGLLSVDAGVTVIPLCPFVAPTERQIFGGLGTIDLSQNRFLRLLPVGWFGAKGDLNTASATANLAAINKAISAITHPTTRLAIAKLLLTGQGYYVNGTVLADSVVGFAMEGVGRSVSARSALVPVSSAGVPVLRLRNCSYPSLSHFTVAGNASAVPSALIELWCDTTVAPPGTVTKARLQDLVLGLTVDCTQKGVQILSTGPGAPNNDLGGFDHVDVAGAIQAAFSIEHEQSRGNEFTHCMMQLCGRGVATSLGVGGGAFKWYKGVASNNDTDFELGPLTSDAILVHGLVSEVSNRLLNCPSPSQFHQPVTIECCEFASLTPTDGRIIVYQFSGPLRVIGNYLGVAGSNVPHKIAVGAQADLPVMVAIEGNDFAALDSVTHVIVENVPGNVSKIRATYGHNKFYNLLAGDAERYDLVSYIPGRERGTVVFVGATTQIQVVLTDQPDANYGIRLAAGVNLGAPPLAALSAYYILKNTTFFFIELQAAPGGINEVRVDWEVSR
;
A
#
# COMPACT_ATOMS: atom_id res chain seq x y z
N MET A 1 3.03 22.57 12.31
CA MET A 1 3.88 22.94 13.46
C MET A 1 4.11 21.65 14.21
N ALA A 2 5.27 21.03 13.98
CA ALA A 2 5.55 19.67 14.44
C ALA A 2 5.96 19.68 15.92
N LEU A 3 5.61 18.62 16.65
CA LEU A 3 5.97 18.41 18.06
C LEU A 3 7.50 18.36 18.30
N SER A 4 8.32 18.35 17.24
CA SER A 4 9.78 18.45 17.28
C SER A 4 10.28 19.79 17.82
N ASP A 5 9.54 20.88 17.62
CA ASP A 5 10.06 22.24 17.84
C ASP A 5 9.96 22.69 19.30
N VAL A 6 9.28 21.94 20.17
CA VAL A 6 8.98 22.36 21.55
C VAL A 6 9.94 21.75 22.58
N TYR A 7 10.57 20.61 22.29
CA TYR A 7 11.37 19.90 23.30
C TYR A 7 12.86 19.74 22.99
N GLY A 8 13.33 19.83 21.74
CA GLY A 8 14.78 19.77 21.45
C GLY A 8 15.44 18.45 21.86
N TRP A 9 14.73 17.33 21.75
CA TRP A 9 15.29 15.99 21.95
C TRP A 9 15.58 15.43 20.57
N ASP A 10 16.85 15.47 20.17
CA ASP A 10 17.34 14.62 19.08
C ASP A 10 17.12 13.16 19.51
N LEU A 11 16.12 12.50 18.94
CA LEU A 11 15.93 11.07 19.12
C LEU A 11 17.11 10.35 18.44
N PRO A 12 17.86 9.49 19.15
CA PRO A 12 18.90 8.71 18.51
C PRO A 12 18.27 7.67 17.56
N ASP A 13 18.81 7.55 16.35
CA ASP A 13 18.43 6.54 15.33
C ASP A 13 18.71 5.07 15.75
N ASP A 14 18.97 4.80 17.03
CA ASP A 14 19.36 3.49 17.54
C ASP A 14 18.29 2.93 18.50
N PRO A 15 17.39 2.04 18.03
CA PRO A 15 16.33 1.46 18.85
C PRO A 15 16.85 0.61 20.02
N GLU A 16 18.09 0.10 19.97
CA GLU A 16 18.67 -0.65 21.09
C GLU A 16 18.93 0.24 22.32
N ARG A 17 19.23 1.53 22.10
CA ARG A 17 19.45 2.48 23.20
C ARG A 17 18.17 2.84 23.94
N PHE A 18 17.01 2.80 23.28
CA PHE A 18 15.74 3.13 23.93
C PHE A 18 15.26 2.01 24.86
N SER A 19 15.47 0.75 24.45
CA SER A 19 15.21 -0.43 25.29
C SER A 19 16.10 -0.45 26.54
N LEU A 20 17.42 -0.26 26.34
CA LEU A 20 18.39 -0.24 27.45
C LEU A 20 18.19 0.95 28.38
N ALA A 21 17.88 2.15 27.89
CA ALA A 21 17.70 3.33 28.73
C ALA A 21 16.40 3.28 29.56
N LEU A 22 15.30 2.76 28.99
CA LEU A 22 14.06 2.56 29.74
C LEU A 22 14.26 1.49 30.82
N MET A 23 14.92 0.38 30.46
CA MET A 23 15.24 -0.71 31.37
C MET A 23 16.23 -0.26 32.47
N LEU A 24 17.24 0.55 32.15
CA LEU A 24 18.15 1.15 33.13
C LEU A 24 17.45 2.15 34.06
N SER A 25 16.50 2.96 33.56
CA SER A 25 15.80 3.93 34.41
C SER A 25 14.89 3.23 35.43
N ILE A 26 14.23 2.14 35.03
CA ILE A 26 13.42 1.31 35.94
C ILE A 26 14.31 0.59 36.96
N LEU A 27 15.46 0.08 36.53
CA LEU A 27 16.43 -0.57 37.44
C LEU A 27 17.02 0.44 38.45
N ASN A 28 17.33 1.65 38.01
CA ASN A 28 17.92 2.69 38.87
C ASN A 28 16.94 3.27 39.90
N ASP A 29 15.63 3.27 39.62
CA ASP A 29 14.62 3.70 40.59
C ASP A 29 14.35 2.63 41.67
N ILE A 30 14.53 1.34 41.34
CA ILE A 30 14.38 0.22 42.27
C ILE A 30 15.53 0.17 43.31
N ASP A 31 16.75 0.56 42.93
CA ASP A 31 17.92 0.48 43.82
C ASP A 31 18.01 1.60 44.87
N ARG A 32 17.29 2.72 44.70
CA ARG A 32 17.42 3.89 45.59
C ARG A 32 16.56 3.87 46.85
N THR A 33 15.58 2.98 46.98
CA THR A 33 14.69 2.90 48.15
C THR A 33 14.77 1.59 48.94
N GLY A 34 15.78 0.75 48.69
CA GLY A 34 15.87 -0.58 49.30
C GLY A 34 14.69 -1.44 48.83
N GLY A 35 14.73 -1.83 47.54
CA GLY A 35 13.64 -2.51 46.84
C GLY A 35 12.99 -3.68 47.62
N PRO A 36 11.76 -4.07 47.22
CA PRO A 36 10.99 -5.08 47.92
C PRO A 36 11.82 -6.35 48.14
N GLU A 37 11.73 -6.93 49.34
CA GLU A 37 12.49 -8.12 49.73
C GLU A 37 12.34 -9.23 48.67
N THR A 38 13.47 -9.75 48.22
CA THR A 38 13.53 -10.84 47.24
C THR A 38 13.44 -12.20 47.95
N ILE A 39 12.45 -12.99 47.58
CA ILE A 39 12.21 -14.34 48.11
C ILE A 39 12.29 -15.35 46.97
N ASN A 40 13.02 -16.45 47.17
CA ASN A 40 13.10 -17.53 46.19
C ASN A 40 11.81 -18.37 46.20
N ALA A 41 11.25 -18.61 45.01
CA ALA A 41 10.05 -19.41 44.81
C ALA A 41 10.19 -20.87 45.27
N SER A 42 11.41 -21.42 45.32
CA SER A 42 11.66 -22.79 45.80
C SER A 42 11.31 -23.03 47.26
N ARG A 43 11.01 -21.97 48.03
CA ARG A 43 10.49 -22.06 49.40
C ARG A 43 9.02 -22.49 49.46
N TYR A 44 8.30 -22.41 48.34
CA TYR A 44 6.88 -22.72 48.24
C TYR A 44 6.68 -23.98 47.41
N ALA A 45 5.68 -24.80 47.77
CA ALA A 45 5.37 -26.02 47.02
C ALA A 45 4.65 -25.74 45.68
N SER A 46 3.95 -24.60 45.58
CA SER A 46 3.21 -24.18 44.40
C SER A 46 3.16 -22.65 44.27
N LEU A 47 2.73 -22.14 43.11
CA LEU A 47 2.42 -20.71 42.94
C LEU A 47 1.31 -20.26 43.90
N ASN A 48 0.27 -21.10 44.09
CA ASN A 48 -0.85 -20.81 44.97
C ASN A 48 -0.38 -20.58 46.42
N ASP A 49 0.56 -21.39 46.89
CA ASP A 49 1.18 -21.24 48.22
C ASP A 49 2.02 -19.97 48.29
N ALA A 50 2.81 -19.68 47.25
CA ALA A 50 3.65 -18.48 47.21
C ALA A 50 2.81 -17.20 47.33
N VAL A 51 1.74 -17.08 46.54
CA VAL A 51 0.82 -15.92 46.56
C VAL A 51 0.16 -15.77 47.93
N THR A 52 -0.32 -16.88 48.51
CA THR A 52 -0.98 -16.88 49.82
C THR A 52 -0.03 -16.47 50.95
N ASN A 53 1.21 -16.98 50.95
CA ASN A 53 2.20 -16.71 52.00
C ASN A 53 2.81 -15.30 51.90
N ILE A 54 2.98 -14.75 50.69
CA ILE A 54 3.45 -13.37 50.51
C ILE A 54 2.42 -12.36 51.05
N GLY A 55 1.13 -12.64 50.82
CA GLY A 55 0.03 -11.79 51.27
C GLY A 55 0.13 -10.38 50.66
N ALA A 56 -0.16 -9.35 51.46
CA ALA A 56 -0.22 -7.96 50.99
C ALA A 56 1.13 -7.21 50.96
N SER A 57 2.22 -7.83 51.41
CA SER A 57 3.52 -7.16 51.48
C SER A 57 4.17 -7.09 50.09
N PRO A 58 4.75 -5.96 49.65
CA PRO A 58 5.51 -5.90 48.41
C PRO A 58 6.74 -6.83 48.44
N ARG A 59 6.85 -7.74 47.48
CA ARG A 59 7.94 -8.73 47.39
C ARG A 59 8.38 -8.97 45.95
N THR A 60 9.65 -9.31 45.76
CA THR A 60 10.13 -9.89 44.50
C THR A 60 10.16 -11.41 44.62
N LEU A 61 9.36 -12.11 43.82
CA LEU A 61 9.35 -13.56 43.75
C LEU A 61 10.32 -14.03 42.66
N LYS A 62 11.49 -14.51 43.10
CA LYS A 62 12.55 -15.00 42.23
C LYS A 62 12.31 -16.46 41.87
N VAL A 63 12.06 -16.75 40.60
CA VAL A 63 11.75 -18.08 40.07
C VAL A 63 12.99 -18.63 39.36
N THR A 64 13.67 -19.60 39.96
CA THR A 64 14.91 -20.21 39.42
C THR A 64 14.73 -21.63 38.89
N SER A 65 13.56 -22.23 39.13
CA SER A 65 13.16 -23.57 38.71
C SER A 65 11.65 -23.56 38.39
N PRO A 66 11.09 -24.62 37.79
CA PRO A 66 9.66 -24.70 37.55
C PRO A 66 8.83 -24.50 38.84
N LEU A 67 7.86 -23.60 38.78
CA LEU A 67 6.86 -23.31 39.81
C LEU A 67 5.49 -23.62 39.23
N THR A 68 4.76 -24.56 39.82
CA THR A 68 3.48 -25.04 39.27
C THR A 68 2.29 -24.30 39.88
N ALA A 69 1.32 -23.93 39.04
CA ALA A 69 0.00 -23.48 39.44
C ALA A 69 -1.00 -24.63 39.31
N VAL A 70 -1.54 -25.09 40.45
CA VAL A 70 -2.41 -26.27 40.55
C VAL A 70 -3.89 -25.91 40.70
N ALA A 71 -4.19 -24.63 40.92
CA ALA A 71 -5.55 -24.09 40.97
C ALA A 71 -5.58 -22.65 40.46
N ASN A 72 -6.75 -22.17 40.04
CA ASN A 72 -6.92 -20.81 39.54
C ASN A 72 -6.38 -19.79 40.56
N VAL A 73 -5.58 -18.84 40.09
CA VAL A 73 -4.94 -17.86 40.97
C VAL A 73 -4.79 -16.51 40.26
N THR A 74 -5.18 -15.45 40.96
CA THR A 74 -4.85 -14.08 40.57
C THR A 74 -3.62 -13.66 41.37
N ILE A 75 -2.59 -13.19 40.68
CA ILE A 75 -1.35 -12.74 41.30
C ILE A 75 -1.47 -11.22 41.47
N PRO A 76 -1.47 -10.71 42.71
CA PRO A 76 -1.66 -9.29 42.97
C PRO A 76 -0.43 -8.47 42.53
N ASP A 77 -0.62 -7.16 42.35
CA ASP A 77 0.39 -6.25 41.83
C ASP A 77 1.55 -5.95 42.80
N ASN A 78 1.44 -6.38 44.06
CA ASN A 78 2.51 -6.28 45.06
C ASN A 78 3.61 -7.34 44.89
N ILE A 79 3.46 -8.32 43.97
CA ILE A 79 4.46 -9.37 43.73
C ILE A 79 5.20 -9.09 42.43
N ASN A 80 6.49 -8.79 42.45
CA ASN A 80 7.29 -8.65 41.22
C ASN A 80 7.89 -10.00 40.82
N PHE A 81 7.64 -10.49 39.61
CA PHE A 81 8.32 -11.72 39.14
C PHE A 81 9.70 -11.43 38.58
N GLN A 82 10.68 -12.21 39.03
CA GLN A 82 12.01 -12.26 38.45
C GLN A 82 12.34 -13.69 38.07
N PHE A 83 12.37 -13.99 36.77
CA PHE A 83 12.73 -15.31 36.29
C PHE A 83 14.24 -15.38 36.03
N GLU A 84 14.90 -16.46 36.47
CA GLU A 84 16.34 -16.71 36.30
C GLU A 84 16.60 -18.21 36.05
N GLY A 85 17.72 -18.56 35.41
CA GLY A 85 18.04 -19.95 35.06
C GLY A 85 16.88 -20.68 34.37
N ASP A 86 16.49 -21.83 34.91
CA ASP A 86 15.39 -22.69 34.44
C ASP A 86 14.02 -22.31 35.03
N GLY A 87 13.90 -21.07 35.53
CA GLY A 87 12.65 -20.54 36.07
C GLY A 87 11.53 -20.59 35.04
N LEU A 88 10.43 -21.26 35.38
CA LEU A 88 9.28 -21.47 34.53
C LEU A 88 8.01 -21.45 35.39
N LEU A 89 6.99 -20.72 34.97
CA LEU A 89 5.64 -20.86 35.52
C LEU A 89 4.88 -21.91 34.71
N SER A 90 4.66 -23.08 35.31
CA SER A 90 3.92 -24.19 34.69
C SER A 90 2.47 -24.19 35.17
N VAL A 91 1.51 -24.11 34.24
CA VAL A 91 0.07 -24.10 34.58
C VAL A 91 -0.58 -25.43 34.25
N ASP A 92 -1.20 -26.05 35.24
CA ASP A 92 -1.91 -27.32 35.08
C ASP A 92 -3.12 -27.20 34.13
N ALA A 93 -3.52 -28.30 33.51
CA ALA A 93 -4.65 -28.33 32.60
C ALA A 93 -5.95 -27.88 33.31
N GLY A 94 -6.70 -26.97 32.68
CA GLY A 94 -7.93 -26.40 33.25
C GLY A 94 -7.70 -25.30 34.29
N VAL A 95 -6.45 -25.00 34.66
CA VAL A 95 -6.09 -23.89 35.55
C VAL A 95 -5.85 -22.61 34.76
N THR A 96 -6.29 -21.48 35.30
CA THR A 96 -6.03 -20.13 34.78
C THR A 96 -5.26 -19.31 35.81
N VAL A 97 -4.15 -18.73 35.39
CA VAL A 97 -3.39 -17.75 36.17
C VAL A 97 -3.62 -16.36 35.59
N ILE A 98 -3.94 -15.39 36.44
CA ILE A 98 -4.16 -13.98 36.07
C ILE A 98 -3.10 -13.12 36.76
N PRO A 99 -1.95 -12.85 36.12
CA PRO A 99 -0.92 -12.00 36.71
C PRO A 99 -1.26 -10.52 36.55
N LEU A 100 -1.43 -9.80 37.66
CA LEU A 100 -1.63 -8.35 37.68
C LEU A 100 -0.34 -7.60 37.97
N CYS A 101 0.81 -8.26 37.82
CA CYS A 101 2.11 -7.81 38.29
C CYS A 101 3.16 -7.68 37.18
N PRO A 102 4.28 -6.96 37.40
CA PRO A 102 5.36 -6.87 36.43
C PRO A 102 6.21 -8.15 36.35
N PHE A 103 6.90 -8.31 35.22
CA PHE A 103 7.79 -9.43 34.92
C PHE A 103 9.18 -8.94 34.54
N VAL A 104 10.21 -9.63 35.03
CA VAL A 104 11.60 -9.47 34.59
C VAL A 104 12.12 -10.82 34.10
N ALA A 105 12.35 -10.93 32.80
CA ALA A 105 12.87 -12.11 32.13
C ALA A 105 13.55 -11.76 30.79
N PRO A 106 14.55 -12.53 30.33
CA PRO A 106 15.05 -12.44 28.96
C PRO A 106 13.92 -12.70 27.95
N THR A 107 13.95 -11.99 26.82
CA THR A 107 12.89 -11.99 25.81
C THR A 107 12.78 -13.30 25.04
N GLU A 108 13.89 -14.04 24.89
CA GLU A 108 13.97 -15.29 24.14
C GLU A 108 13.68 -16.54 24.98
N ARG A 109 13.57 -16.40 26.31
CA ARG A 109 13.42 -17.55 27.20
C ARG A 109 11.97 -17.83 27.51
N GLN A 110 11.58 -19.09 27.44
CA GLN A 110 10.28 -19.55 27.90
C GLN A 110 10.15 -19.38 29.42
N ILE A 111 9.16 -18.60 29.85
CA ILE A 111 8.80 -18.43 31.27
C ILE A 111 7.37 -18.89 31.56
N PHE A 112 6.56 -19.15 30.54
CA PHE A 112 5.23 -19.72 30.65
C PHE A 112 5.17 -21.09 29.99
N GLY A 113 4.71 -22.09 30.74
CA GLY A 113 4.60 -23.48 30.29
C GLY A 113 3.32 -24.16 30.80
N GLY A 114 3.17 -25.43 30.46
CA GLY A 114 2.01 -26.23 30.84
C GLY A 114 0.84 -26.17 29.85
N LEU A 115 -0.26 -26.81 30.25
CA LEU A 115 -1.48 -26.98 29.45
C LEU A 115 -2.60 -26.02 29.85
N GLY A 116 -2.47 -25.34 30.99
CA GLY A 116 -3.41 -24.32 31.43
C GLY A 116 -3.28 -22.99 30.70
N THR A 117 -3.98 -21.99 31.23
CA THR A 117 -4.11 -20.66 30.64
C THR A 117 -3.35 -19.62 31.46
N ILE A 118 -2.56 -18.79 30.77
CA ILE A 118 -2.02 -17.54 31.29
C ILE A 118 -2.88 -16.42 30.70
N ASP A 119 -3.64 -15.72 31.54
CA ASP A 119 -4.46 -14.58 31.15
C ASP A 119 -3.76 -13.28 31.57
N LEU A 120 -3.18 -12.59 30.59
CA LEU A 120 -2.52 -11.31 30.77
C LEU A 120 -3.45 -10.14 30.45
N SER A 121 -4.72 -10.36 30.08
CA SER A 121 -5.62 -9.32 29.56
C SER A 121 -5.93 -8.19 30.56
N GLN A 122 -5.57 -8.35 31.83
CA GLN A 122 -5.71 -7.34 32.89
C GLN A 122 -4.37 -6.79 33.39
N ASN A 123 -3.25 -7.19 32.78
CA ASN A 123 -1.92 -6.79 33.23
C ASN A 123 -1.53 -5.38 32.75
N ARG A 124 -1.73 -4.38 33.61
CA ARG A 124 -1.40 -2.97 33.32
C ARG A 124 0.10 -2.65 33.19
N PHE A 125 0.98 -3.57 33.59
CA PHE A 125 2.43 -3.37 33.54
C PHE A 125 3.05 -3.85 32.22
N LEU A 126 2.32 -4.68 31.47
CA LEU A 126 2.80 -5.28 30.24
C LEU A 126 2.53 -4.36 29.04
N ARG A 127 3.60 -3.85 28.41
CA ARG A 127 3.50 -3.10 27.14
C ARG A 127 3.91 -3.93 25.93
N LEU A 128 4.93 -4.77 26.11
CA LEU A 128 5.49 -5.66 25.11
C LEU A 128 5.45 -7.08 25.66
N LEU A 129 4.98 -8.03 24.87
CA LEU A 129 4.93 -9.45 25.20
C LEU A 129 5.83 -10.25 24.25
N PRO A 130 7.05 -10.63 24.68
CA PRO A 130 7.91 -11.47 23.88
C PRO A 130 7.29 -12.83 23.61
N VAL A 131 7.24 -13.24 22.34
CA VAL A 131 6.73 -14.59 21.99
C VAL A 131 7.63 -15.71 22.53
N GLY A 132 8.90 -15.41 22.82
CA GLY A 132 9.85 -16.31 23.47
C GLY A 132 9.40 -16.74 24.86
N TRP A 133 8.64 -15.91 25.58
CA TRP A 133 8.09 -16.25 26.89
C TRP A 133 7.13 -17.45 26.85
N PHE A 134 6.56 -17.77 25.69
CA PHE A 134 5.69 -18.92 25.46
C PHE A 134 6.39 -20.09 24.76
N GLY A 135 7.71 -20.00 24.53
CA GLY A 135 8.52 -21.06 23.93
C GLY A 135 8.74 -20.93 22.42
N ALA A 136 8.42 -19.78 21.81
CA ALA A 136 8.80 -19.54 20.42
C ALA A 136 10.32 -19.30 20.35
N LYS A 137 11.05 -20.13 19.58
CA LYS A 137 12.51 -20.16 19.62
C LYS A 137 13.19 -19.09 18.78
N GLY A 138 12.57 -18.70 17.66
CA GLY A 138 13.14 -17.70 16.76
C GLY A 138 14.53 -18.08 16.22
N ASP A 139 14.76 -19.38 16.03
CA ASP A 139 16.05 -20.01 15.77
C ASP A 139 16.30 -20.34 14.29
N LEU A 140 15.38 -19.94 13.38
CA LEU A 140 15.40 -20.34 11.97
C LEU A 140 15.60 -21.86 11.79
N ASN A 141 15.00 -22.68 12.65
CA ASN A 141 14.96 -24.13 12.50
C ASN A 141 13.56 -24.60 12.10
N THR A 142 13.43 -25.27 10.95
CA THR A 142 12.14 -25.78 10.46
C THR A 142 11.52 -26.83 11.39
N ALA A 143 12.34 -27.56 12.17
CA ALA A 143 11.84 -28.49 13.19
C ALA A 143 11.08 -27.78 14.33
N SER A 144 11.35 -26.49 14.54
CA SER A 144 10.68 -25.65 15.55
C SER A 144 9.34 -25.09 15.06
N ALA A 145 8.94 -25.33 13.79
CA ALA A 145 7.85 -24.59 13.15
C ALA A 145 6.47 -24.75 13.81
N THR A 146 6.11 -25.98 14.17
CA THR A 146 4.85 -26.27 14.89
C THR A 146 4.85 -25.67 16.29
N ALA A 147 5.98 -25.75 17.00
CA ALA A 147 6.12 -25.20 18.35
C ALA A 147 6.07 -23.66 18.36
N ASN A 148 6.74 -23.02 17.41
CA ASN A 148 6.70 -21.57 17.22
C ASN A 148 5.27 -21.08 16.96
N LEU A 149 4.56 -21.72 16.03
CA LEU A 149 3.17 -21.35 15.73
C LEU A 149 2.27 -21.49 16.97
N ALA A 150 2.39 -22.59 17.72
CA ALA A 150 1.63 -22.80 18.95
C ALA A 150 1.96 -21.76 20.03
N ALA A 151 3.25 -21.43 20.21
CA ALA A 151 3.70 -20.43 21.18
C ALA A 151 3.22 -19.02 20.82
N ILE A 152 3.31 -18.62 19.55
CA ILE A 152 2.80 -17.33 19.07
C ILE A 152 1.29 -17.24 19.30
N ASN A 153 0.52 -18.26 18.92
CA ASN A 153 -0.94 -18.26 19.11
C ASN A 153 -1.33 -18.26 20.61
N LYS A 154 -0.55 -18.90 21.48
CA LYS A 154 -0.71 -18.79 22.94
C LYS A 154 -0.46 -17.35 23.43
N ALA A 155 0.58 -16.69 22.92
CA ALA A 155 0.87 -15.29 23.27
C ALA A 155 -0.25 -14.34 22.85
N ILE A 156 -0.79 -14.50 21.63
CA ILE A 156 -1.97 -13.75 21.15
C ILE A 156 -3.17 -13.96 22.09
N SER A 157 -3.44 -15.21 22.45
CA SER A 157 -4.57 -15.55 23.32
C SER A 157 -4.40 -14.94 24.71
N ALA A 158 -3.18 -14.94 25.26
CA ALA A 158 -2.90 -14.44 26.60
C ALA A 158 -3.17 -12.93 26.76
N ILE A 159 -2.98 -12.13 25.71
CA ILE A 159 -3.20 -10.66 25.78
C ILE A 159 -4.59 -10.23 25.34
N THR A 160 -5.39 -11.14 24.80
CA THR A 160 -6.71 -10.83 24.25
C THR A 160 -7.75 -11.03 25.33
N HIS A 161 -8.42 -9.95 25.75
CA HIS A 161 -9.48 -10.06 26.75
C HIS A 161 -10.63 -10.96 26.24
N PRO A 162 -11.12 -11.94 27.02
CA PRO A 162 -12.08 -12.93 26.53
C PRO A 162 -13.42 -12.32 26.07
N THR A 163 -13.90 -11.30 26.79
CA THR A 163 -15.18 -10.61 26.48
C THR A 163 -15.04 -9.43 25.52
N THR A 164 -14.20 -8.44 25.84
CA THR A 164 -14.06 -7.22 25.02
C THR A 164 -13.17 -7.38 23.80
N ARG A 165 -12.37 -8.46 23.77
CA ARG A 165 -11.37 -8.73 22.74
C ARG A 165 -10.29 -7.66 22.58
N LEU A 166 -10.13 -6.78 23.56
CA LEU A 166 -9.07 -5.79 23.57
C LEU A 166 -7.71 -6.48 23.78
N ALA A 167 -6.75 -6.19 22.92
CA ALA A 167 -5.34 -6.49 23.14
C ALA A 167 -4.72 -5.37 24.00
N ILE A 168 -4.09 -5.75 25.11
CA ILE A 168 -3.54 -4.77 26.06
C ILE A 168 -2.02 -4.52 25.91
N ALA A 169 -1.35 -5.32 25.08
CA ALA A 169 0.08 -5.27 24.85
C ALA A 169 0.39 -5.58 23.38
N LYS A 170 1.57 -5.17 22.91
CA LYS A 170 2.06 -5.58 21.58
C LYS A 170 2.82 -6.90 21.69
N LEU A 171 2.61 -7.82 20.76
CA LEU A 171 3.49 -8.99 20.61
C LEU A 171 4.86 -8.54 20.12
N LEU A 172 5.92 -9.05 20.74
CA LEU A 172 7.29 -8.73 20.36
C LEU A 172 8.00 -9.96 19.77
N LEU A 173 8.52 -9.82 18.55
CA LEU A 173 9.34 -10.80 17.85
C LEU A 173 10.83 -10.44 18.01
N THR A 174 11.58 -11.11 18.88
CA THR A 174 13.00 -10.78 19.14
C THR A 174 14.02 -11.72 18.50
N GLY A 175 13.59 -12.89 18.01
CA GLY A 175 14.48 -13.90 17.45
C GLY A 175 15.00 -13.57 16.04
N GLN A 176 15.91 -14.42 15.54
CA GLN A 176 16.43 -14.33 14.17
C GLN A 176 15.40 -14.72 13.10
N GLY A 177 14.29 -15.34 13.50
CA GLY A 177 13.18 -15.68 12.63
C GLY A 177 12.47 -16.95 13.08
N TYR A 178 11.15 -16.96 12.90
CA TYR A 178 10.24 -17.98 13.38
C TYR A 178 9.69 -18.73 12.18
N TYR A 179 10.19 -19.94 11.93
CA TYR A 179 9.47 -20.84 11.05
C TYR A 179 8.09 -21.12 11.64
N VAL A 180 7.06 -21.12 10.80
CA VAL A 180 5.67 -21.41 11.17
C VAL A 180 5.05 -22.43 10.21
N ASN A 181 4.34 -23.41 10.78
CA ASN A 181 3.69 -24.49 10.06
C ASN A 181 2.18 -24.26 10.00
N GLY A 182 1.76 -23.20 9.32
CA GLY A 182 0.36 -22.77 9.24
C GLY A 182 0.23 -21.24 9.34
N THR A 183 -1.01 -20.78 9.56
CA THR A 183 -1.35 -19.36 9.67
C THR A 183 -1.26 -18.90 11.13
N VAL A 184 -0.49 -17.83 11.39
CA VAL A 184 -0.62 -17.05 12.62
C VAL A 184 -1.93 -16.28 12.54
N LEU A 185 -2.84 -16.51 13.50
CA LEU A 185 -4.20 -15.97 13.45
C LEU A 185 -4.45 -15.04 14.63
N ALA A 186 -4.71 -13.77 14.35
CA ALA A 186 -5.42 -12.89 15.25
C ALA A 186 -6.87 -12.78 14.77
N ASP A 187 -7.81 -13.16 15.62
CA ASP A 187 -9.22 -13.24 15.26
C ASP A 187 -10.07 -12.38 16.17
N SER A 188 -10.81 -11.44 15.57
CA SER A 188 -11.73 -10.55 16.27
C SER A 188 -11.07 -9.83 17.43
N VAL A 189 -9.84 -9.32 17.26
CA VAL A 189 -9.05 -8.64 18.29
C VAL A 189 -9.05 -7.12 18.02
N VAL A 190 -9.37 -6.33 19.04
CA VAL A 190 -9.31 -4.86 18.98
C VAL A 190 -7.94 -4.39 19.46
N GLY A 191 -7.27 -3.56 18.66
CA GLY A 191 -5.95 -3.02 18.97
C GLY A 191 -4.83 -4.05 18.91
N PHE A 192 -5.00 -5.13 18.15
CA PHE A 192 -3.96 -6.14 17.96
C PHE A 192 -2.68 -5.47 17.44
N ALA A 193 -1.56 -5.69 18.12
CA ALA A 193 -0.29 -5.13 17.69
C ALA A 193 0.81 -6.20 17.72
N MET A 194 1.65 -6.21 16.67
CA MET A 194 2.84 -7.05 16.57
C MET A 194 4.01 -6.21 16.09
N GLU A 195 5.14 -6.33 16.78
CA GLU A 195 6.33 -5.53 16.56
C GLU A 195 7.57 -6.45 16.53
N GLY A 196 8.48 -6.22 15.59
CA GLY A 196 9.82 -6.83 15.61
C GLY A 196 10.89 -5.88 16.12
N VAL A 197 12.14 -6.34 16.15
CA VAL A 197 13.29 -5.53 16.59
C VAL A 197 13.98 -4.81 15.42
N GLY A 198 13.41 -4.85 14.22
CA GLY A 198 13.94 -4.09 13.10
C GLY A 198 13.48 -4.58 11.72
N ARG A 199 13.49 -3.65 10.78
CA ARG A 199 13.31 -3.92 9.35
C ARG A 199 14.64 -4.41 8.78
N SER A 200 14.81 -5.71 8.63
CA SER A 200 16.01 -6.26 7.97
C SER A 200 15.68 -7.38 7.00
N VAL A 201 16.31 -7.29 5.82
CA VAL A 201 16.39 -8.40 4.85
C VAL A 201 17.18 -9.60 5.39
N SER A 202 17.99 -9.40 6.45
CA SER A 202 18.78 -10.44 7.10
C SER A 202 17.99 -11.28 8.11
N ALA A 203 16.68 -11.45 7.89
CA ALA A 203 15.74 -12.30 8.63
C ALA A 203 15.42 -11.95 10.10
N ARG A 204 16.07 -10.97 10.76
CA ARG A 204 15.71 -10.62 12.16
C ARG A 204 14.21 -10.34 12.29
N SER A 205 13.60 -10.93 13.31
CA SER A 205 12.16 -10.88 13.58
C SER A 205 11.26 -11.43 12.47
N ALA A 206 11.72 -12.33 11.61
CA ALA A 206 10.90 -12.81 10.50
C ALA A 206 9.82 -13.84 10.90
N LEU A 207 8.67 -13.81 10.25
CA LEU A 207 7.77 -14.98 10.13
C LEU A 207 8.08 -15.71 8.82
N VAL A 208 8.37 -17.01 8.89
CA VAL A 208 8.80 -17.80 7.73
C VAL A 208 7.92 -19.04 7.55
N PRO A 209 7.10 -19.14 6.51
CA PRO A 209 6.24 -20.30 6.30
C PRO A 209 7.03 -21.54 5.87
N VAL A 210 6.72 -22.71 6.43
CA VAL A 210 7.30 -24.00 6.01
C VAL A 210 6.45 -24.72 4.95
N SER A 211 5.13 -24.66 5.07
CA SER A 211 4.20 -25.55 4.33
C SER A 211 2.88 -24.87 3.91
N SER A 212 2.80 -23.55 3.98
CA SER A 212 1.54 -22.79 3.91
C SER A 212 0.97 -22.63 2.50
N ALA A 213 1.04 -23.65 1.65
CA ALA A 213 0.51 -23.57 0.29
C ALA A 213 -0.99 -23.22 0.31
N GLY A 214 -1.36 -22.11 -0.34
CA GLY A 214 -2.75 -21.68 -0.47
C GLY A 214 -3.40 -21.10 0.79
N VAL A 215 -2.66 -20.86 1.87
CA VAL A 215 -3.15 -20.15 3.06
C VAL A 215 -2.24 -18.97 3.40
N PRO A 216 -2.71 -17.93 4.11
CA PRO A 216 -1.85 -16.81 4.43
C PRO A 216 -0.88 -17.13 5.57
N VAL A 217 0.25 -16.42 5.62
CA VAL A 217 1.21 -16.57 6.74
C VAL A 217 0.65 -15.93 8.01
N LEU A 218 0.19 -14.68 7.91
CA LEU A 218 -0.47 -13.95 8.99
C LEU A 218 -1.88 -13.53 8.56
N ARG A 219 -2.89 -13.89 9.36
CA ARG A 219 -4.28 -13.52 9.14
C ARG A 219 -4.80 -12.67 10.29
N LEU A 220 -5.28 -11.48 9.96
CA LEU A 220 -5.97 -10.57 10.85
C LEU A 220 -7.45 -10.60 10.49
N ARG A 221 -8.17 -11.59 11.03
CA ARG A 221 -9.60 -11.74 10.78
C ARG A 221 -10.36 -10.85 11.74
N ASN A 222 -11.27 -10.00 11.25
CA ASN A 222 -12.19 -9.22 12.07
C ASN A 222 -11.50 -8.31 13.14
N CYS A 223 -10.22 -7.99 12.96
CA CYS A 223 -9.45 -7.20 13.91
C CYS A 223 -9.64 -5.70 13.66
N SER A 224 -9.98 -4.92 14.70
CA SER A 224 -10.11 -3.46 14.57
C SER A 224 -8.84 -2.77 15.06
N TYR A 225 -8.35 -1.79 14.30
CA TYR A 225 -7.10 -1.06 14.56
C TYR A 225 -5.85 -1.95 14.68
N PRO A 226 -5.64 -2.96 13.82
CA PRO A 226 -4.44 -3.77 13.93
C PRO A 226 -3.19 -2.97 13.52
N SER A 227 -2.07 -3.16 14.23
CA SER A 227 -0.79 -2.51 13.96
C SER A 227 0.32 -3.55 13.80
N LEU A 228 1.06 -3.51 12.69
CA LEU A 228 2.19 -4.39 12.43
C LEU A 228 3.42 -3.53 12.11
N SER A 229 4.54 -3.72 12.81
CA SER A 229 5.72 -2.87 12.60
C SER A 229 7.09 -3.52 12.79
N HIS A 230 8.07 -3.12 11.99
CA HIS A 230 9.50 -3.45 12.17
C HIS A 230 9.82 -4.96 12.14
N PHE A 231 9.22 -5.70 11.21
CA PHE A 231 9.55 -7.12 11.00
C PHE A 231 9.34 -7.57 9.56
N THR A 232 9.80 -8.80 9.27
CA THR A 232 9.74 -9.41 7.93
C THR A 232 8.70 -10.53 7.91
N VAL A 233 7.94 -10.65 6.82
CA VAL A 233 7.16 -11.86 6.52
C VAL A 233 7.70 -12.46 5.24
N ALA A 234 8.45 -13.55 5.36
CA ALA A 234 9.06 -14.21 4.20
C ALA A 234 8.02 -15.02 3.43
N GLY A 235 8.19 -15.12 2.11
CA GLY A 235 7.47 -16.09 1.30
C GLY A 235 8.18 -17.45 1.24
N ASN A 236 7.58 -18.40 0.53
CA ASN A 236 8.15 -19.71 0.28
C ASN A 236 7.75 -20.22 -1.11
N ALA A 237 8.67 -20.17 -2.07
CA ALA A 237 8.42 -20.58 -3.45
C ALA A 237 8.08 -22.09 -3.60
N SER A 238 8.48 -22.93 -2.64
CA SER A 238 8.14 -24.36 -2.64
C SER A 238 6.75 -24.65 -2.04
N ALA A 239 6.17 -23.68 -1.31
CA ALA A 239 4.85 -23.79 -0.67
C ALA A 239 4.18 -22.41 -0.65
N VAL A 240 3.83 -21.92 -1.84
CA VAL A 240 3.41 -20.53 -2.08
C VAL A 240 2.17 -20.16 -1.24
N PRO A 241 2.30 -19.23 -0.25
CA PRO A 241 1.17 -18.71 0.51
C PRO A 241 0.13 -18.02 -0.37
N SER A 242 -1.14 -18.02 0.05
CA SER A 242 -2.18 -17.22 -0.63
C SER A 242 -1.97 -15.72 -0.43
N ALA A 243 -1.41 -15.33 0.71
CA ALA A 243 -0.93 -13.99 1.01
C ALA A 243 0.15 -14.05 2.11
N LEU A 244 1.01 -13.06 2.22
CA LEU A 244 1.89 -12.94 3.40
C LEU A 244 1.10 -12.38 4.58
N ILE A 245 0.31 -11.34 4.32
CA ILE A 245 -0.61 -10.75 5.29
C ILE A 245 -2.00 -10.69 4.69
N GLU A 246 -2.98 -11.25 5.39
CA GLU A 246 -4.39 -11.21 5.02
C GLU A 246 -5.17 -10.37 6.03
N LEU A 247 -5.75 -9.27 5.57
CA LEU A 247 -6.69 -8.42 6.28
C LEU A 247 -8.10 -8.85 5.88
N TRP A 248 -8.76 -9.61 6.73
CA TRP A 248 -10.00 -10.28 6.37
C TRP A 248 -11.20 -9.83 7.22
N CYS A 249 -12.13 -9.13 6.57
CA CYS A 249 -13.44 -8.86 7.11
C CYS A 249 -14.38 -10.05 6.88
N ASP A 250 -14.53 -10.92 7.87
CA ASP A 250 -15.44 -12.06 7.80
C ASP A 250 -16.83 -11.67 8.31
N THR A 251 -17.75 -11.37 7.38
CA THR A 251 -19.14 -10.98 7.69
C THR A 251 -20.00 -12.14 8.16
N THR A 252 -19.49 -13.38 8.13
CA THR A 252 -20.24 -14.58 8.50
C THR A 252 -20.08 -14.98 9.98
N VAL A 253 -19.13 -14.36 10.69
CA VAL A 253 -18.80 -14.66 12.08
C VAL A 253 -19.29 -13.53 13.00
N ALA A 254 -19.82 -13.87 14.17
CA ALA A 254 -20.32 -12.90 15.16
C ALA A 254 -19.25 -12.55 16.23
N PRO A 255 -19.12 -11.27 16.64
CA PRO A 255 -19.72 -10.11 15.98
C PRO A 255 -19.12 -9.93 14.57
N PRO A 256 -19.92 -9.55 13.54
CA PRO A 256 -19.37 -9.26 12.22
C PRO A 256 -18.32 -8.19 12.40
N GLY A 257 -17.07 -8.60 12.25
CA GLY A 257 -15.95 -7.75 12.56
C GLY A 257 -15.79 -6.68 11.52
N THR A 258 -15.01 -5.67 11.88
CA THR A 258 -14.50 -4.71 10.91
C THR A 258 -12.99 -4.83 10.95
N VAL A 259 -12.36 -5.08 9.81
CA VAL A 259 -10.92 -4.81 9.66
C VAL A 259 -10.77 -3.34 9.29
N THR A 260 -10.88 -2.50 10.31
CA THR A 260 -10.81 -1.05 10.13
C THR A 260 -9.48 -0.53 10.66
N LYS A 261 -8.94 0.43 9.92
CA LYS A 261 -7.78 1.26 10.19
C LYS A 261 -6.52 0.47 10.52
N ALA A 262 -6.25 -0.56 9.71
CA ALA A 262 -4.98 -1.27 9.80
C ALA A 262 -3.80 -0.29 9.61
N ARG A 263 -2.72 -0.50 10.36
CA ARG A 263 -1.47 0.26 10.27
C ARG A 263 -0.30 -0.70 10.10
N LEU A 264 0.28 -0.72 8.91
CA LEU A 264 1.45 -1.53 8.59
C LEU A 264 2.61 -0.57 8.34
N GLN A 265 3.68 -0.72 9.09
CA GLN A 265 4.81 0.20 9.06
C GLN A 265 6.15 -0.53 9.04
N ASP A 266 7.09 -0.10 8.20
CA ASP A 266 8.47 -0.63 8.17
C ASP A 266 8.52 -2.16 8.08
N LEU A 267 7.76 -2.71 7.13
CA LEU A 267 7.67 -4.15 6.88
C LEU A 267 8.41 -4.53 5.60
N VAL A 268 9.03 -5.71 5.61
CA VAL A 268 9.53 -6.37 4.39
C VAL A 268 8.72 -7.64 4.16
N LEU A 269 8.02 -7.69 3.03
CA LEU A 269 7.10 -8.76 2.70
C LEU A 269 7.58 -9.47 1.44
N GLY A 270 7.95 -10.74 1.58
CA GLY A 270 8.59 -11.49 0.51
C GLY A 270 10.07 -11.13 0.41
N LEU A 271 10.83 -11.99 -0.27
CA LEU A 271 12.29 -11.85 -0.40
C LEU A 271 12.84 -12.44 -1.70
N THR A 272 12.06 -13.30 -2.37
CA THR A 272 12.46 -13.97 -3.62
C THR A 272 11.29 -13.94 -4.60
N VAL A 273 11.59 -14.11 -5.89
CA VAL A 273 10.57 -14.24 -6.94
C VAL A 273 9.64 -15.41 -6.64
N ASP A 274 8.37 -15.26 -7.01
CA ASP A 274 7.30 -16.27 -6.91
C ASP A 274 7.14 -16.90 -5.51
N CYS A 275 7.41 -16.13 -4.45
CA CYS A 275 7.41 -16.63 -3.08
C CYS A 275 6.04 -16.54 -2.39
N THR A 276 5.07 -15.83 -2.97
CA THR A 276 3.70 -15.69 -2.48
C THR A 276 2.74 -15.38 -3.62
N GLN A 277 1.45 -15.70 -3.51
CA GLN A 277 0.45 -15.21 -4.46
C GLN A 277 0.29 -13.69 -4.31
N LYS A 278 0.15 -13.20 -3.07
CA LYS A 278 -0.05 -11.79 -2.74
C LYS A 278 0.85 -11.36 -1.59
N GLY A 279 1.32 -10.11 -1.58
CA GLY A 279 1.99 -9.56 -0.40
C GLY A 279 0.97 -9.31 0.71
N VAL A 280 0.17 -8.28 0.52
CA VAL A 280 -0.97 -7.96 1.38
C VAL A 280 -2.27 -8.20 0.61
N GLN A 281 -3.23 -8.89 1.23
CA GLN A 281 -4.57 -9.08 0.68
C GLN A 281 -5.61 -8.49 1.64
N ILE A 282 -6.50 -7.64 1.12
CA ILE A 282 -7.65 -7.07 1.83
C ILE A 282 -8.91 -7.66 1.21
N LEU A 283 -9.69 -8.41 1.99
CA LEU A 283 -10.86 -9.14 1.46
C LEU A 283 -12.04 -9.19 2.44
N SER A 284 -13.23 -9.47 1.90
CA SER A 284 -14.47 -9.70 2.66
C SER A 284 -15.22 -10.94 2.14
N THR A 285 -15.92 -11.66 3.03
CA THR A 285 -16.74 -12.86 2.67
C THR A 285 -18.15 -12.57 2.17
N GLY A 286 -18.59 -11.31 2.10
CA GLY A 286 -19.95 -11.05 1.65
C GLY A 286 -20.32 -9.59 1.42
N PRO A 287 -21.51 -9.35 0.85
CA PRO A 287 -22.10 -8.02 0.77
C PRO A 287 -22.33 -7.48 2.18
N GLY A 288 -22.19 -6.16 2.36
CA GLY A 288 -22.32 -5.53 3.68
C GLY A 288 -21.04 -5.57 4.51
N ALA A 289 -19.88 -5.81 3.88
CA ALA A 289 -18.60 -5.42 4.47
C ALA A 289 -18.68 -3.97 4.95
N PRO A 290 -18.13 -3.64 6.13
CA PRO A 290 -18.11 -2.28 6.64
C PRO A 290 -17.45 -1.35 5.63
N ASN A 291 -18.05 -0.18 5.44
CA ASN A 291 -17.49 0.84 4.59
C ASN A 291 -16.24 1.43 5.26
N ASN A 292 -15.17 1.59 4.48
CA ASN A 292 -13.95 2.29 4.84
C ASN A 292 -13.02 1.52 5.79
N ASP A 293 -12.27 0.58 5.23
CA ASP A 293 -11.15 -0.05 5.94
C ASP A 293 -10.08 0.97 6.35
N LEU A 294 -9.90 2.10 5.65
CA LEU A 294 -8.96 3.17 6.04
C LEU A 294 -7.54 2.66 6.37
N GLY A 295 -7.08 1.64 5.65
CA GLY A 295 -5.76 1.04 5.84
C GLY A 295 -4.64 2.04 5.58
N GLY A 296 -3.59 2.01 6.40
CA GLY A 296 -2.41 2.85 6.24
C GLY A 296 -1.17 1.99 6.16
N PHE A 297 -0.43 2.16 5.08
CA PHE A 297 0.78 1.41 4.75
C PHE A 297 1.92 2.42 4.59
N ASP A 298 2.93 2.36 5.44
CA ASP A 298 4.06 3.30 5.43
C ASP A 298 5.37 2.52 5.41
N HIS A 299 6.21 2.75 4.41
CA HIS A 299 7.46 2.01 4.22
C HIS A 299 7.26 0.48 4.23
N VAL A 300 6.20 0.00 3.56
CA VAL A 300 5.94 -1.43 3.36
C VAL A 300 6.51 -1.85 2.01
N ASP A 301 7.52 -2.70 2.05
CA ASP A 301 8.14 -3.27 0.85
C ASP A 301 7.52 -4.63 0.56
N VAL A 302 7.11 -4.84 -0.68
CA VAL A 302 6.63 -6.14 -1.14
C VAL A 302 7.45 -6.60 -2.33
N ALA A 303 7.97 -7.82 -2.26
CA ALA A 303 8.76 -8.42 -3.31
C ALA A 303 8.29 -9.82 -3.72
N GLY A 304 8.30 -10.10 -5.03
CA GLY A 304 8.17 -11.46 -5.57
C GLY A 304 6.79 -12.09 -5.42
N ALA A 305 5.73 -11.28 -5.41
CA ALA A 305 4.36 -11.77 -5.40
C ALA A 305 3.89 -12.14 -6.81
N ILE A 306 3.38 -13.35 -7.01
CA ILE A 306 2.96 -13.86 -8.34
C ILE A 306 1.81 -13.03 -8.91
N GLN A 307 0.81 -12.68 -8.09
CA GLN A 307 -0.39 -11.99 -8.55
C GLN A 307 -0.31 -10.49 -8.32
N ALA A 308 -0.07 -10.06 -7.07
CA ALA A 308 -0.04 -8.64 -6.71
C ALA A 308 0.77 -8.37 -5.44
N ALA A 309 1.48 -7.25 -5.36
CA ALA A 309 2.08 -6.80 -4.11
C ALA A 309 0.98 -6.47 -3.08
N PHE A 310 0.00 -5.67 -3.49
CA PHE A 310 -1.18 -5.33 -2.70
C PHE A 310 -2.45 -5.69 -3.47
N SER A 311 -3.35 -6.46 -2.85
CA SER A 311 -4.62 -6.86 -3.44
C SER A 311 -5.78 -6.32 -2.61
N ILE A 312 -6.70 -5.57 -3.24
CA ILE A 312 -7.86 -4.96 -2.57
C ILE A 312 -9.14 -5.50 -3.22
N GLU A 313 -9.77 -6.48 -2.57
CA GLU A 313 -10.69 -7.44 -3.20
C GLU A 313 -12.16 -7.30 -2.77
N HIS A 314 -12.56 -6.15 -2.20
CA HIS A 314 -13.98 -5.84 -2.02
C HIS A 314 -14.29 -4.35 -2.20
N GLU A 315 -15.49 -4.10 -2.73
CA GLU A 315 -16.04 -2.77 -3.10
C GLU A 315 -16.19 -1.74 -1.97
N GLN A 316 -16.14 -2.20 -0.72
CA GLN A 316 -16.23 -1.33 0.45
C GLN A 316 -14.87 -1.00 1.08
N SER A 317 -13.78 -1.55 0.54
CA SER A 317 -12.42 -1.22 0.97
C SER A 317 -12.02 0.14 0.43
N ARG A 318 -12.15 1.16 1.27
CA ARG A 318 -12.02 2.57 0.88
C ARG A 318 -11.07 3.30 1.80
N GLY A 319 -10.42 4.33 1.25
CA GLY A 319 -9.51 5.20 1.98
C GLY A 319 -8.21 4.51 2.42
N ASN A 320 -7.77 3.48 1.68
CA ASN A 320 -6.45 2.89 1.87
C ASN A 320 -5.38 3.89 1.40
N GLU A 321 -4.34 4.11 2.20
CA GLU A 321 -3.27 5.06 1.93
C GLU A 321 -1.91 4.36 1.99
N PHE A 322 -1.13 4.48 0.92
CA PHE A 322 0.21 3.93 0.78
C PHE A 322 1.21 5.07 0.73
N THR A 323 2.22 5.08 1.60
CA THR A 323 3.22 6.14 1.69
C THR A 323 4.62 5.53 1.69
N HIS A 324 5.49 5.96 0.78
CA HIS A 324 6.87 5.46 0.67
C HIS A 324 6.98 3.93 0.57
N CYS A 325 5.96 3.26 0.01
CA CYS A 325 5.96 1.81 -0.15
C CYS A 325 6.78 1.39 -1.38
N MET A 326 7.23 0.14 -1.40
CA MET A 326 7.91 -0.45 -2.55
C MET A 326 7.18 -1.70 -3.03
N MET A 327 7.09 -1.88 -4.35
CA MET A 327 6.53 -3.07 -4.98
C MET A 327 7.45 -3.54 -6.11
N GLN A 328 8.11 -4.69 -5.93
CA GLN A 328 9.21 -5.12 -6.79
C GLN A 328 9.10 -6.61 -7.17
N LEU A 329 9.37 -6.93 -8.44
CA LEU A 329 9.32 -8.28 -8.99
C LEU A 329 7.96 -8.97 -8.77
N CYS A 330 6.90 -8.19 -8.63
CA CYS A 330 5.55 -8.70 -8.49
C CYS A 330 4.89 -8.80 -9.86
N GLY A 331 3.92 -9.71 -10.04
CA GLY A 331 3.07 -9.71 -11.23
C GLY A 331 2.45 -8.33 -11.43
N ARG A 332 1.81 -7.82 -10.38
CA ARG A 332 1.22 -6.48 -10.33
C ARG A 332 1.64 -5.75 -9.08
N GLY A 333 1.66 -4.43 -9.11
CA GLY A 333 1.85 -3.61 -7.93
C GLY A 333 0.63 -3.64 -7.00
N VAL A 334 -0.34 -2.76 -7.26
CA VAL A 334 -1.65 -2.77 -6.59
C VAL A 334 -2.70 -3.32 -7.55
N ALA A 335 -3.45 -4.33 -7.13
CA ALA A 335 -4.53 -4.93 -7.91
C ALA A 335 -5.87 -4.81 -7.18
N THR A 336 -6.88 -4.27 -7.85
CA THR A 336 -8.27 -4.24 -7.37
C THR A 336 -9.20 -5.13 -8.23
N SER A 337 -8.64 -5.72 -9.28
CA SER A 337 -9.30 -6.63 -10.24
C SER A 337 -9.39 -8.09 -9.77
N LEU A 338 -8.68 -8.46 -8.70
CA LEU A 338 -8.54 -9.85 -8.26
C LEU A 338 -9.73 -10.37 -7.42
N GLY A 339 -10.62 -9.46 -6.98
CA GLY A 339 -11.77 -9.76 -6.13
C GLY A 339 -13.13 -9.54 -6.79
N VAL A 340 -14.19 -9.84 -6.03
CA VAL A 340 -15.57 -9.54 -6.44
C VAL A 340 -15.88 -8.10 -6.03
N GLY A 341 -15.45 -7.17 -6.89
CA GLY A 341 -15.46 -5.72 -6.61
C GLY A 341 -14.11 -5.28 -6.04
N GLY A 342 -13.49 -4.28 -6.66
CA GLY A 342 -12.22 -3.76 -6.14
C GLY A 342 -12.43 -2.75 -5.02
N GLY A 343 -11.37 -2.35 -4.31
CA GLY A 343 -11.40 -1.17 -3.44
C GLY A 343 -10.69 0.06 -4.01
N ALA A 344 -10.77 1.20 -3.30
CA ALA A 344 -10.10 2.45 -3.67
C ALA A 344 -8.89 2.73 -2.77
N PHE A 345 -7.91 3.46 -3.31
CA PHE A 345 -6.68 3.78 -2.61
C PHE A 345 -6.07 5.12 -3.05
N LYS A 346 -5.15 5.60 -2.22
CA LYS A 346 -4.24 6.70 -2.54
C LYS A 346 -2.80 6.23 -2.35
N TRP A 347 -1.95 6.57 -3.30
CA TRP A 347 -0.53 6.25 -3.29
C TRP A 347 0.30 7.53 -3.26
N TYR A 348 1.24 7.61 -2.32
CA TYR A 348 2.08 8.77 -2.05
C TYR A 348 3.55 8.36 -2.00
N LYS A 349 4.26 8.60 -3.11
CA LYS A 349 5.68 8.26 -3.28
C LYS A 349 5.96 6.77 -3.13
N GLY A 350 7.20 6.38 -3.42
CA GLY A 350 7.63 4.99 -3.37
C GLY A 350 8.17 4.53 -4.72
N VAL A 351 8.48 3.24 -4.79
CA VAL A 351 9.13 2.63 -5.95
C VAL A 351 8.29 1.44 -6.46
N ALA A 352 8.19 1.31 -7.78
CA ALA A 352 7.58 0.17 -8.42
C ALA A 352 8.52 -0.45 -9.46
N SER A 353 8.56 -1.79 -9.50
CA SER A 353 9.27 -2.54 -10.54
C SER A 353 8.62 -3.90 -10.74
N ASN A 354 7.47 -3.91 -11.40
CA ASN A 354 6.59 -5.07 -11.56
C ASN A 354 6.78 -5.74 -12.92
N ASN A 355 6.29 -6.98 -13.07
CA ASN A 355 6.42 -7.74 -14.31
C ASN A 355 5.32 -7.39 -15.33
N ASP A 356 4.15 -6.92 -14.89
CA ASP A 356 3.02 -6.56 -15.76
C ASP A 356 2.63 -5.08 -15.61
N THR A 357 2.02 -4.70 -14.49
CA THR A 357 1.53 -3.33 -14.30
C THR A 357 1.70 -2.86 -12.86
N ASP A 358 1.94 -1.56 -12.66
CA ASP A 358 1.98 -0.98 -11.32
C ASP A 358 0.62 -0.95 -10.67
N PHE A 359 -0.40 -0.55 -11.43
CA PHE A 359 -1.77 -0.49 -10.96
C PHE A 359 -2.67 -1.27 -11.93
N GLU A 360 -3.31 -2.35 -11.44
CA GLU A 360 -4.38 -3.04 -12.16
C GLU A 360 -5.71 -2.75 -11.46
N LEU A 361 -6.62 -2.10 -12.17
CA LEU A 361 -7.88 -1.68 -11.58
C LEU A 361 -9.03 -2.55 -12.05
N GLY A 362 -9.73 -3.14 -11.10
CA GLY A 362 -11.05 -3.74 -11.32
C GLY A 362 -12.16 -2.69 -11.26
N PRO A 363 -13.39 -3.05 -11.66
CA PRO A 363 -14.56 -2.20 -11.51
C PRO A 363 -14.78 -1.84 -10.03
N LEU A 364 -14.83 -0.53 -9.73
CA LEU A 364 -15.07 0.02 -8.38
C LEU A 364 -16.39 0.77 -8.25
N THR A 365 -16.91 0.86 -7.03
CA THR A 365 -18.02 1.77 -6.73
C THR A 365 -17.51 3.17 -6.35
N SER A 366 -17.52 4.09 -7.32
CA SER A 366 -17.53 5.56 -7.17
C SER A 366 -16.31 6.31 -6.57
N ASP A 367 -15.43 5.66 -5.81
CA ASP A 367 -14.34 6.38 -5.13
C ASP A 367 -13.14 6.67 -6.03
N ALA A 368 -12.48 7.79 -5.75
CA ALA A 368 -11.33 8.26 -6.51
C ALA A 368 -10.06 7.49 -6.13
N ILE A 369 -9.25 7.18 -7.13
CA ILE A 369 -7.88 6.72 -6.98
C ILE A 369 -6.93 7.88 -7.25
N LEU A 370 -5.94 8.01 -6.37
CA LEU A 370 -4.84 8.96 -6.53
C LEU A 370 -3.51 8.21 -6.53
N VAL A 371 -2.67 8.48 -7.52
CA VAL A 371 -1.27 8.07 -7.55
C VAL A 371 -0.43 9.34 -7.65
N HIS A 372 0.37 9.61 -6.63
CA HIS A 372 1.20 10.80 -6.53
C HIS A 372 2.65 10.42 -6.28
N GLY A 373 3.57 10.91 -7.11
CA GLY A 373 5.02 10.84 -6.82
C GLY A 373 5.65 9.43 -6.92
N LEU A 374 5.01 8.49 -7.61
CA LEU A 374 5.58 7.15 -7.81
C LEU A 374 6.82 7.23 -8.71
N VAL A 375 7.87 6.47 -8.38
CA VAL A 375 8.98 6.16 -9.29
C VAL A 375 8.84 4.71 -9.75
N SER A 376 8.44 4.51 -11.00
CA SER A 376 8.30 3.18 -11.61
C SER A 376 9.45 2.90 -12.56
N GLU A 377 10.09 1.76 -12.37
CA GLU A 377 11.15 1.23 -13.22
C GLU A 377 10.73 -0.13 -13.75
N VAL A 378 11.02 -0.48 -15.02
CA VAL A 378 10.85 -1.85 -15.57
C VAL A 378 9.41 -2.39 -15.70
N SER A 379 8.39 -1.81 -15.06
CA SER A 379 6.97 -2.23 -15.16
C SER A 379 6.36 -2.05 -16.54
N ASN A 380 5.86 -3.08 -17.24
CA ASN A 380 5.34 -2.88 -18.60
C ASN A 380 4.31 -1.75 -18.68
N ARG A 381 3.39 -1.63 -17.71
CA ARG A 381 2.39 -0.56 -17.67
C ARG A 381 2.39 0.18 -16.33
N LEU A 382 2.08 1.47 -16.38
CA LEU A 382 1.77 2.25 -15.20
C LEU A 382 0.35 1.93 -14.72
N LEU A 383 -0.61 1.90 -15.64
CA LEU A 383 -2.02 1.65 -15.33
C LEU A 383 -2.66 0.70 -16.34
N ASN A 384 -3.39 -0.29 -15.83
CA ASN A 384 -4.18 -1.21 -16.64
C ASN A 384 -5.59 -1.39 -16.06
N CYS A 385 -6.61 -1.11 -16.86
CA CYS A 385 -8.00 -1.49 -16.63
C CYS A 385 -8.34 -2.61 -17.62
N PRO A 386 -8.35 -3.89 -17.21
CA PRO A 386 -8.37 -5.02 -18.14
C PRO A 386 -9.71 -5.22 -18.87
N SER A 387 -10.80 -4.66 -18.33
CA SER A 387 -12.15 -4.78 -18.90
C SER A 387 -12.88 -3.45 -18.83
N PRO A 388 -13.68 -3.09 -19.85
CA PRO A 388 -14.54 -1.91 -19.80
C PRO A 388 -15.55 -2.02 -18.67
N SER A 389 -15.85 -0.89 -18.03
CA SER A 389 -16.87 -0.84 -16.99
C SER A 389 -17.72 0.42 -17.07
N GLN A 390 -19.00 0.25 -16.71
CA GLN A 390 -19.93 1.38 -16.57
C GLN A 390 -19.68 2.19 -15.30
N PHE A 391 -18.96 1.61 -14.34
CA PHE A 391 -18.71 2.28 -13.09
C PHE A 391 -17.83 3.51 -13.27
N HIS A 392 -18.28 4.62 -12.68
CA HIS A 392 -17.58 5.88 -12.68
C HIS A 392 -16.46 5.83 -11.64
N GLN A 393 -15.22 5.74 -12.10
CA GLN A 393 -14.05 5.59 -11.24
C GLN A 393 -13.02 6.68 -11.54
N PRO A 394 -13.04 7.81 -10.82
CA PRO A 394 -12.04 8.86 -11.02
C PRO A 394 -10.63 8.34 -10.76
N VAL A 395 -9.69 8.56 -11.67
CA VAL A 395 -8.28 8.22 -11.49
C VAL A 395 -7.43 9.45 -11.75
N THR A 396 -6.59 9.82 -10.79
CA THR A 396 -5.57 10.86 -10.96
C THR A 396 -4.19 10.26 -10.79
N ILE A 397 -3.32 10.46 -11.77
CA ILE A 397 -1.90 10.10 -11.76
C ILE A 397 -1.11 11.40 -11.91
N GLU A 398 -0.33 11.75 -10.89
CA GLU A 398 0.39 13.02 -10.88
C GLU A 398 1.81 12.93 -10.31
N CYS A 399 2.69 13.75 -10.87
CA CYS A 399 4.09 13.87 -10.44
C CYS A 399 4.85 12.54 -10.38
N CYS A 400 4.44 11.53 -11.16
CA CYS A 400 5.10 10.24 -11.23
C CYS A 400 6.23 10.24 -12.27
N GLU A 401 7.23 9.40 -12.03
CA GLU A 401 8.26 9.02 -12.98
C GLU A 401 7.99 7.59 -13.45
N PHE A 402 7.87 7.37 -14.75
CA PHE A 402 7.67 6.06 -15.35
C PHE A 402 8.76 5.79 -16.38
N ALA A 403 9.74 4.99 -15.96
CA ALA A 403 10.94 4.65 -16.69
C ALA A 403 10.97 3.13 -16.97
N SER A 404 10.18 2.68 -17.94
CA SER A 404 9.99 1.25 -18.18
C SER A 404 10.38 0.70 -19.57
N LEU A 405 10.59 -0.63 -19.58
CA LEU A 405 10.47 -1.48 -20.75
C LEU A 405 9.12 -1.23 -21.42
N THR A 406 9.15 -0.80 -22.67
CA THR A 406 7.92 -0.44 -23.35
C THR A 406 7.15 -1.71 -23.74
N PRO A 407 5.86 -1.83 -23.42
CA PRO A 407 5.02 -2.93 -23.89
C PRO A 407 5.13 -3.09 -25.39
N THR A 408 4.91 -4.31 -25.89
CA THR A 408 4.90 -4.57 -27.34
C THR A 408 3.83 -3.76 -28.08
N ASP A 409 2.74 -3.37 -27.41
CA ASP A 409 1.69 -2.50 -27.95
C ASP A 409 1.91 -1.00 -27.73
N GLY A 410 2.98 -0.62 -27.00
CA GLY A 410 3.33 0.75 -26.63
C GLY A 410 2.41 1.38 -25.58
N ARG A 411 1.38 0.71 -25.07
CA ARG A 411 0.35 1.32 -24.21
C ARG A 411 0.76 1.28 -22.74
N ILE A 412 1.33 2.37 -22.24
CA ILE A 412 1.75 2.50 -20.83
C ILE A 412 0.59 2.77 -19.88
N ILE A 413 -0.52 3.30 -20.40
CA ILE A 413 -1.78 3.49 -19.67
C ILE A 413 -2.91 2.91 -20.52
N VAL A 414 -3.71 2.02 -19.94
CA VAL A 414 -4.96 1.53 -20.49
C VAL A 414 -6.06 1.82 -19.49
N TYR A 415 -6.99 2.71 -19.86
CA TYR A 415 -8.08 3.15 -19.01
C TYR A 415 -9.43 2.92 -19.68
N GLN A 416 -10.28 2.12 -19.05
CA GLN A 416 -11.52 1.62 -19.67
C GLN A 416 -12.80 1.90 -18.87
N PHE A 417 -12.77 2.89 -17.96
CA PHE A 417 -13.88 3.25 -17.09
C PHE A 417 -14.51 4.59 -17.46
N SER A 418 -15.74 4.85 -16.98
CA SER A 418 -16.51 6.06 -17.30
C SER A 418 -16.13 7.29 -16.46
N GLY A 419 -15.24 7.15 -15.46
CA GLY A 419 -14.78 8.25 -14.60
C GLY A 419 -13.70 9.10 -15.26
N PRO A 420 -13.40 10.31 -14.75
CA PRO A 420 -12.33 11.10 -15.32
C PRO A 420 -10.97 10.46 -15.08
N LEU A 421 -10.14 10.39 -16.14
CA LEU A 421 -8.72 10.12 -16.04
C LEU A 421 -7.95 11.45 -16.09
N ARG A 422 -7.16 11.74 -15.06
CA ARG A 422 -6.28 12.90 -14.98
C ARG A 422 -4.82 12.43 -14.94
N VAL A 423 -4.00 12.89 -15.86
CA VAL A 423 -2.57 12.57 -15.95
C VAL A 423 -1.81 13.91 -15.92
N ILE A 424 -1.17 14.24 -14.79
CA ILE A 424 -0.67 15.60 -14.52
C ILE A 424 0.81 15.62 -14.11
N GLY A 425 1.65 16.38 -14.81
CA GLY A 425 3.02 16.66 -14.35
C GLY A 425 3.92 15.42 -14.20
N ASN A 426 3.64 14.35 -14.96
CA ASN A 426 4.42 13.12 -14.91
C ASN A 426 5.60 13.17 -15.89
N TYR A 427 6.64 12.41 -15.62
CA TYR A 427 7.71 12.06 -16.55
C TYR A 427 7.48 10.64 -17.06
N LEU A 428 7.11 10.49 -18.33
CA LEU A 428 6.71 9.23 -18.95
C LEU A 428 7.70 8.88 -20.07
N GLY A 429 8.74 8.10 -19.77
CA GLY A 429 9.80 7.81 -20.74
C GLY A 429 11.07 7.24 -20.12
N VAL A 430 11.84 6.49 -20.93
CA VAL A 430 13.24 6.14 -20.65
C VAL A 430 14.09 6.67 -21.78
N ALA A 431 15.22 7.29 -21.46
CA ALA A 431 16.23 7.63 -22.46
C ALA A 431 16.63 6.37 -23.26
N GLY A 432 16.42 6.40 -24.59
CA GLY A 432 16.83 5.33 -25.51
C GLY A 432 15.78 4.28 -25.90
N SER A 433 14.50 4.40 -25.47
CA SER A 433 13.42 3.57 -26.04
C SER A 433 12.91 4.15 -27.36
N ASN A 434 12.91 3.33 -28.42
CA ASN A 434 12.36 3.70 -29.74
C ASN A 434 10.85 3.42 -29.88
N VAL A 435 10.19 2.88 -28.84
CA VAL A 435 8.77 2.53 -28.93
C VAL A 435 7.93 3.69 -28.38
N PRO A 436 7.01 4.26 -29.17
CA PRO A 436 6.14 5.35 -28.71
C PRO A 436 5.27 4.92 -27.53
N HIS A 437 5.21 5.75 -26.49
CA HIS A 437 4.33 5.55 -25.35
C HIS A 437 2.92 6.06 -25.63
N LYS A 438 1.93 5.21 -25.42
CA LYS A 438 0.51 5.47 -25.73
C LYS A 438 -0.35 5.46 -24.47
N ILE A 439 -1.41 6.25 -24.50
CA ILE A 439 -2.47 6.27 -23.48
C ILE A 439 -3.75 5.80 -24.18
N ALA A 440 -4.13 4.55 -23.99
CA ALA A 440 -5.36 4.02 -24.55
C ALA A 440 -6.52 4.30 -23.61
N VAL A 441 -7.55 4.98 -24.12
CA VAL A 441 -8.76 5.30 -23.36
C VAL A 441 -9.95 4.77 -24.12
N GLY A 442 -10.60 3.73 -23.60
CA GLY A 442 -11.75 3.12 -24.27
C GLY A 442 -12.81 2.71 -23.28
N ALA A 443 -13.91 3.45 -23.19
CA ALA A 443 -15.09 2.98 -22.49
C ALA A 443 -15.95 2.09 -23.40
N GLN A 444 -16.90 1.40 -22.78
CA GLN A 444 -18.04 0.83 -23.49
C GLN A 444 -18.69 1.93 -24.37
N ALA A 445 -19.13 1.59 -25.59
CA ALA A 445 -19.40 2.49 -26.72
C ALA A 445 -20.30 3.72 -26.47
N ASP A 446 -20.93 3.85 -25.29
CA ASP A 446 -21.95 4.86 -24.98
C ASP A 446 -21.65 5.69 -23.73
N LEU A 447 -20.47 5.55 -23.11
CA LEU A 447 -20.15 6.30 -21.89
C LEU A 447 -19.05 7.35 -22.13
N PRO A 448 -19.30 8.63 -21.78
CA PRO A 448 -18.31 9.68 -21.95
C PRO A 448 -17.12 9.41 -21.03
N VAL A 449 -15.92 9.43 -21.59
CA VAL A 449 -14.69 9.40 -20.79
C VAL A 449 -14.06 10.79 -20.78
N MET A 450 -13.98 11.38 -19.59
CA MET A 450 -13.32 12.67 -19.42
C MET A 450 -11.82 12.43 -19.21
N VAL A 451 -11.00 12.83 -20.18
CA VAL A 451 -9.54 12.72 -20.06
C VAL A 451 -8.94 14.12 -19.95
N ALA A 452 -8.06 14.32 -18.97
CA ALA A 452 -7.25 15.52 -18.81
C ALA A 452 -5.77 15.13 -18.73
N ILE A 453 -4.98 15.60 -19.70
CA ILE A 453 -3.53 15.35 -19.75
C ILE A 453 -2.83 16.71 -19.68
N GLU A 454 -2.16 17.00 -18.58
CA GLU A 454 -1.63 18.34 -18.28
C GLU A 454 -0.16 18.30 -17.84
N GLY A 455 0.74 19.04 -18.50
CA GLY A 455 2.09 19.28 -18.00
C GLY A 455 3.03 18.06 -17.92
N ASN A 456 2.70 16.94 -18.57
CA ASN A 456 3.56 15.76 -18.61
C ASN A 456 4.74 15.94 -19.59
N ASP A 457 5.87 15.36 -19.24
CA ASP A 457 7.05 15.19 -20.09
C ASP A 457 7.11 13.77 -20.65
N PHE A 458 7.42 13.65 -21.93
CA PHE A 458 7.49 12.38 -22.66
C PHE A 458 8.87 12.24 -23.29
N ALA A 459 9.83 11.76 -22.51
CA ALA A 459 11.21 11.65 -22.95
C ALA A 459 11.37 10.51 -23.97
N ALA A 460 11.49 10.86 -25.25
CA ALA A 460 12.28 10.08 -26.21
C ALA A 460 13.33 11.01 -26.80
N LEU A 461 14.61 10.71 -26.57
CA LEU A 461 15.74 11.54 -27.00
C LEU A 461 15.97 11.48 -28.52
N ASP A 462 15.26 10.61 -29.23
CA ASP A 462 15.59 10.27 -30.60
C ASP A 462 14.35 9.69 -31.31
N SER A 463 13.67 10.51 -32.11
CA SER A 463 12.56 10.17 -33.02
C SER A 463 11.15 10.00 -32.41
N VAL A 464 10.42 11.11 -32.41
CA VAL A 464 8.95 11.19 -32.52
C VAL A 464 8.15 10.40 -31.47
N THR A 465 8.24 10.79 -30.20
CA THR A 465 7.28 10.35 -29.18
C THR A 465 5.89 10.86 -29.53
N HIS A 466 4.99 9.94 -29.84
CA HIS A 466 3.59 10.24 -30.09
C HIS A 466 2.76 9.86 -28.89
N VAL A 467 2.18 10.85 -28.22
CA VAL A 467 1.05 10.59 -27.32
C VAL A 467 -0.15 10.33 -28.21
N ILE A 468 -0.47 9.04 -28.39
CA ILE A 468 -1.68 8.62 -29.09
C ILE A 468 -2.72 8.33 -28.02
N VAL A 469 -3.79 9.12 -28.04
CA VAL A 469 -5.02 8.79 -27.32
C VAL A 469 -5.89 7.98 -28.26
N GLU A 470 -5.95 6.67 -28.04
CA GLU A 470 -6.71 5.73 -28.87
C GLU A 470 -8.09 5.48 -28.23
N ASN A 471 -9.14 5.33 -29.08
CA ASN A 471 -10.47 4.83 -28.75
C ASN A 471 -11.39 5.71 -27.87
N VAL A 472 -11.21 7.03 -27.81
CA VAL A 472 -12.07 7.88 -26.96
C VAL A 472 -13.51 7.94 -27.49
N PRO A 473 -14.50 7.40 -26.77
CA PRO A 473 -15.91 7.60 -27.10
C PRO A 473 -16.33 8.97 -26.53
N GLY A 474 -16.59 9.96 -27.40
CA GLY A 474 -17.13 11.28 -27.00
C GLY A 474 -16.10 12.40 -26.77
N ASN A 475 -16.50 13.41 -25.98
CA ASN A 475 -15.82 14.70 -25.83
C ASN A 475 -14.50 14.60 -25.00
N VAL A 476 -13.35 14.75 -25.66
CA VAL A 476 -12.07 15.02 -24.98
C VAL A 476 -12.06 16.49 -24.53
N SER A 477 -12.14 16.74 -23.22
CA SER A 477 -12.32 18.11 -22.72
C SER A 477 -11.05 18.98 -22.72
N LYS A 478 -9.84 18.40 -22.55
CA LYS A 478 -8.60 19.20 -22.49
C LYS A 478 -7.31 18.36 -22.58
N ILE A 479 -6.46 18.65 -23.56
CA ILE A 479 -5.07 18.17 -23.63
C ILE A 479 -4.17 19.42 -23.58
N ARG A 480 -3.30 19.56 -22.57
CA ARG A 480 -2.37 20.69 -22.43
C ARG A 480 -0.94 20.17 -22.18
N ALA A 481 -0.10 20.20 -23.20
CA ALA A 481 1.32 19.85 -23.08
C ALA A 481 2.20 21.10 -22.99
N THR A 482 3.17 21.11 -22.08
CA THR A 482 4.00 22.29 -21.80
C THR A 482 5.39 22.22 -22.47
N TYR A 483 5.78 21.08 -23.07
CA TYR A 483 7.14 20.90 -23.62
C TYR A 483 7.23 20.72 -25.15
N GLY A 484 8.32 21.27 -25.70
CA GLY A 484 8.39 21.88 -27.02
C GLY A 484 8.52 20.99 -28.27
N HIS A 485 8.37 19.67 -28.21
CA HIS A 485 8.57 18.78 -29.37
C HIS A 485 7.54 17.65 -29.55
N ASN A 486 6.47 17.62 -28.74
CA ASN A 486 5.51 16.50 -28.78
C ASN A 486 4.47 16.70 -29.91
N LYS A 487 4.35 15.71 -30.79
CA LYS A 487 3.28 15.63 -31.81
C LYS A 487 2.14 14.78 -31.26
N PHE A 488 0.96 15.37 -31.10
CA PHE A 488 -0.26 14.66 -30.70
C PHE A 488 -0.99 14.13 -31.94
N TYR A 489 -1.42 12.87 -31.90
CA TYR A 489 -2.35 12.32 -32.87
C TYR A 489 -3.59 11.84 -32.13
N ASN A 490 -4.73 12.48 -32.40
CA ASN A 490 -6.02 12.04 -31.91
C ASN A 490 -6.63 11.10 -32.97
N LEU A 491 -6.52 9.80 -32.77
CA LEU A 491 -7.12 8.79 -33.64
C LEU A 491 -8.51 8.44 -33.09
N LEU A 492 -9.48 9.32 -33.30
CA LEU A 492 -10.89 9.06 -32.99
C LEU A 492 -11.49 8.12 -34.05
N ALA A 493 -12.20 7.09 -33.60
CA ALA A 493 -12.97 6.21 -34.47
C ALA A 493 -14.41 6.76 -34.60
N GLY A 494 -14.74 7.38 -35.74
CA GLY A 494 -16.12 7.80 -36.08
C GLY A 494 -16.29 9.29 -36.45
N ASP A 495 -17.44 9.61 -37.05
CA ASP A 495 -17.85 10.91 -37.64
C ASP A 495 -18.12 12.05 -36.61
N ALA A 496 -17.52 11.99 -35.41
CA ALA A 496 -17.75 13.02 -34.38
C ALA A 496 -16.92 14.29 -34.65
N GLU A 497 -17.52 15.46 -34.37
CA GLU A 497 -16.86 16.77 -34.44
C GLU A 497 -15.55 16.77 -33.62
N ARG A 498 -14.45 17.13 -34.28
CA ARG A 498 -13.12 17.21 -33.67
C ARG A 498 -12.88 18.60 -33.11
N TYR A 499 -12.42 18.70 -31.87
CA TYR A 499 -11.96 19.95 -31.26
C TYR A 499 -10.51 19.77 -30.79
N ASP A 500 -9.55 20.33 -31.52
CA ASP A 500 -8.17 20.46 -31.02
C ASP A 500 -8.00 21.81 -30.33
N LEU A 501 -7.65 21.79 -29.04
CA LEU A 501 -7.40 22.99 -28.24
C LEU A 501 -5.91 23.30 -28.21
N VAL A 502 -5.48 24.31 -28.96
CA VAL A 502 -4.09 24.82 -28.89
C VAL A 502 -4.06 26.00 -27.93
N SER A 503 -3.46 25.82 -26.75
CA SER A 503 -3.24 26.88 -25.77
C SER A 503 -2.00 27.68 -26.14
N TYR A 504 -2.13 29.00 -26.29
CA TYR A 504 -1.01 29.93 -26.44
C TYR A 504 -0.03 29.84 -25.25
N ILE A 505 1.27 29.91 -25.55
CA ILE A 505 2.35 30.08 -24.58
C ILE A 505 2.97 31.46 -24.84
N PRO A 506 2.96 32.40 -23.88
CA PRO A 506 3.62 33.70 -24.03
C PRO A 506 5.06 33.54 -24.52
N GLY A 507 5.40 34.21 -25.62
CA GLY A 507 6.72 34.14 -26.27
C GLY A 507 6.84 33.15 -27.44
N ARG A 508 5.81 32.35 -27.75
CA ARG A 508 5.73 31.58 -29.00
C ARG A 508 4.70 32.21 -29.94
N GLU A 509 5.18 33.00 -30.89
CA GLU A 509 4.34 33.64 -31.92
C GLU A 509 4.00 32.70 -33.08
N ARG A 510 4.48 31.45 -33.09
CA ARG A 510 4.27 30.49 -34.18
C ARG A 510 4.01 29.07 -33.66
N GLY A 511 3.23 28.30 -34.41
CA GLY A 511 3.01 26.88 -34.16
C GLY A 511 2.59 26.12 -35.43
N THR A 512 2.64 24.79 -35.36
CA THR A 512 2.19 23.88 -36.41
C THR A 512 1.14 22.95 -35.82
N VAL A 513 -0.01 22.80 -36.48
CA VAL A 513 -0.98 21.73 -36.20
C VAL A 513 -0.99 20.76 -37.37
N VAL A 514 -1.07 19.46 -37.08
CA VAL A 514 -1.13 18.39 -38.07
C VAL A 514 -2.38 17.57 -37.80
N PHE A 515 -3.27 17.41 -38.79
CA PHE A 515 -4.47 16.58 -38.65
C PHE A 515 -4.65 15.62 -39.83
N VAL A 516 -5.31 14.48 -39.57
CA VAL A 516 -5.58 13.41 -40.54
C VAL A 516 -7.07 13.04 -40.47
N GLY A 517 -7.87 13.32 -41.51
CA GLY A 517 -9.29 12.94 -41.58
C GLY A 517 -10.22 13.93 -42.30
N ALA A 518 -11.51 13.59 -42.40
CA ALA A 518 -12.48 14.26 -43.29
C ALA A 518 -12.92 15.67 -42.83
N THR A 519 -13.05 15.94 -41.52
CA THR A 519 -13.45 17.26 -41.01
C THR A 519 -12.79 17.51 -39.65
N THR A 520 -12.12 18.65 -39.45
CA THR A 520 -11.47 18.98 -38.16
C THR A 520 -11.72 20.43 -37.77
N GLN A 521 -12.42 20.70 -36.66
CA GLN A 521 -12.47 22.05 -36.10
C GLN A 521 -11.27 22.27 -35.17
N ILE A 522 -10.59 23.41 -35.30
CA ILE A 522 -9.46 23.78 -34.46
C ILE A 522 -9.87 25.00 -33.62
N GLN A 523 -9.84 24.85 -32.30
CA GLN A 523 -10.02 25.97 -31.40
C GLN A 523 -8.65 26.42 -30.87
N VAL A 524 -8.21 27.60 -31.27
CA VAL A 524 -6.96 28.19 -30.75
C VAL A 524 -7.33 29.16 -29.64
N VAL A 525 -7.09 28.76 -28.39
CA VAL A 525 -7.36 29.60 -27.22
C VAL A 525 -6.12 30.41 -26.89
N LEU A 526 -6.21 31.72 -27.10
CA LEU A 526 -5.20 32.67 -26.65
C LEU A 526 -5.54 33.13 -25.23
N THR A 527 -5.11 32.37 -24.22
CA THR A 527 -5.17 32.87 -22.84
C THR A 527 -4.21 34.06 -22.66
N ASP A 528 -4.69 35.11 -21.99
CA ASP A 528 -3.97 36.34 -21.59
C ASP A 528 -3.51 37.29 -22.71
N GLN A 529 -4.42 37.77 -23.56
CA GLN A 529 -4.10 38.84 -24.52
C GLN A 529 -4.39 40.23 -23.91
N PRO A 530 -3.42 41.16 -23.86
CA PRO A 530 -3.58 42.47 -23.22
C PRO A 530 -4.41 43.46 -24.05
N ASP A 531 -4.65 43.21 -25.34
CA ASP A 531 -5.50 44.06 -26.19
C ASP A 531 -6.19 43.28 -27.34
N ALA A 532 -7.19 43.90 -27.97
CA ALA A 532 -8.00 43.30 -29.03
C ALA A 532 -7.31 43.24 -30.41
N ASN A 533 -6.05 43.65 -30.54
CA ASN A 533 -5.40 43.85 -31.84
C ASN A 533 -4.72 42.61 -32.41
N TYR A 534 -4.51 41.57 -31.62
CA TYR A 534 -3.94 40.33 -32.12
C TYR A 534 -4.83 39.68 -33.21
N GLY A 535 -4.18 39.00 -34.16
CA GLY A 535 -4.80 38.18 -35.18
C GLY A 535 -3.97 36.92 -35.43
N ILE A 536 -4.62 35.86 -35.93
CA ILE A 536 -3.91 34.67 -36.41
C ILE A 536 -3.74 34.80 -37.92
N ARG A 537 -2.49 34.78 -38.37
CA ARG A 537 -2.15 34.61 -39.77
C ARG A 537 -1.81 33.14 -40.01
N LEU A 538 -2.53 32.50 -40.93
CA LEU A 538 -2.08 31.22 -41.46
C LEU A 538 -0.89 31.52 -42.37
N ALA A 539 0.27 30.93 -42.09
CA ALA A 539 1.47 31.21 -42.85
C ALA A 539 1.26 30.78 -44.32
N ALA A 540 1.69 31.62 -45.27
CA ALA A 540 1.66 31.32 -46.69
C ALA A 540 2.65 30.20 -46.99
N GLY A 541 2.20 28.95 -46.83
CA GLY A 541 3.07 27.79 -46.92
C GLY A 541 2.42 26.51 -46.38
N VAL A 542 1.09 26.40 -46.43
CA VAL A 542 0.40 25.12 -46.19
C VAL A 542 0.98 24.12 -47.19
N ASN A 543 1.88 23.26 -46.72
CA ASN A 543 2.44 22.19 -47.51
C ASN A 543 1.35 21.12 -47.64
N LEU A 544 0.47 21.33 -48.61
CA LEU A 544 -0.57 20.39 -48.98
C LEU A 544 0.13 19.18 -49.61
N GLY A 545 0.30 18.10 -48.84
CA GLY A 545 0.79 16.84 -49.36
C GLY A 545 0.01 16.46 -50.63
N ALA A 546 0.72 16.06 -51.68
CA ALA A 546 0.11 15.71 -52.95
C ALA A 546 -0.88 14.55 -52.77
N PRO A 547 -2.08 14.58 -53.40
CA PRO A 547 -2.52 15.50 -54.45
C PRO A 547 -3.22 16.78 -53.91
N PRO A 548 -3.22 17.88 -54.68
CA PRO A 548 -3.86 19.13 -54.30
C PRO A 548 -5.38 18.98 -54.32
N LEU A 549 -6.01 19.04 -53.15
CA LEU A 549 -7.48 19.12 -53.04
C LEU A 549 -7.92 20.58 -53.05
N ALA A 550 -8.75 20.92 -54.03
CA ALA A 550 -9.35 22.24 -54.27
C ALA A 550 -10.41 22.67 -53.21
N ALA A 551 -10.34 22.18 -51.98
CA ALA A 551 -11.42 22.37 -51.00
C ALA A 551 -10.92 22.35 -49.54
N LEU A 552 -9.80 23.02 -49.23
CA LEU A 552 -9.54 23.40 -47.84
C LEU A 552 -10.20 24.75 -47.59
N SER A 553 -11.28 24.76 -46.81
CA SER A 553 -11.95 26.00 -46.39
C SER A 553 -11.54 26.30 -44.95
N ALA A 554 -10.90 27.43 -44.71
CA ALA A 554 -10.68 27.94 -43.36
C ALA A 554 -11.76 28.98 -43.06
N TYR A 555 -12.71 28.61 -42.20
CA TYR A 555 -13.74 29.53 -41.74
C TYR A 555 -13.31 30.14 -40.42
N TYR A 556 -13.28 31.48 -40.41
CA TYR A 556 -13.08 32.25 -39.19
C TYR A 556 -14.43 32.39 -38.51
N ILE A 557 -14.66 31.66 -37.42
CA ILE A 557 -16.01 31.56 -36.84
C ILE A 557 -16.28 32.71 -35.86
N LEU A 558 -15.32 33.06 -34.99
CA LEU A 558 -15.50 34.10 -33.98
C LEU A 558 -14.17 34.67 -33.46
N LYS A 559 -14.12 36.00 -33.32
CA LYS A 559 -13.11 36.74 -32.54
C LYS A 559 -13.76 37.23 -31.26
N ASN A 560 -13.22 36.86 -30.11
CA ASN A 560 -13.46 37.60 -28.87
C ASN A 560 -12.11 37.98 -28.23
N THR A 561 -12.15 38.65 -27.09
CA THR A 561 -10.93 39.10 -26.38
C THR A 561 -10.13 37.96 -25.72
N THR A 562 -10.58 36.70 -25.82
CA THR A 562 -10.01 35.55 -25.09
C THR A 562 -9.68 34.33 -25.96
N PHE A 563 -10.14 34.23 -27.22
CA PHE A 563 -9.82 33.13 -28.13
C PHE A 563 -10.11 33.44 -29.61
N PHE A 564 -9.58 32.56 -30.48
CA PHE A 564 -9.90 32.49 -31.91
C PHE A 564 -10.45 31.09 -32.27
N PHE A 565 -11.55 31.04 -33.01
CA PHE A 565 -12.04 29.79 -33.61
C PHE A 565 -11.68 29.72 -35.09
N ILE A 566 -10.99 28.65 -35.49
CA ILE A 566 -10.65 28.34 -36.88
C ILE A 566 -11.22 26.97 -37.24
N GLU A 567 -12.31 26.94 -38.00
CA GLU A 567 -12.79 25.68 -38.57
C GLU A 567 -12.06 25.37 -39.87
N LEU A 568 -11.48 24.18 -39.97
CA LEU A 568 -10.83 23.69 -41.17
C LEU A 568 -11.63 22.52 -41.74
N GLN A 569 -12.29 22.74 -42.86
CA GLN A 569 -12.99 21.68 -43.59
C GLN A 569 -12.07 21.14 -44.69
N ALA A 570 -11.87 19.82 -44.69
CA ALA A 570 -11.28 19.08 -45.79
C ALA A 570 -12.38 18.28 -46.51
N ALA A 571 -12.18 17.91 -47.78
CA ALA A 571 -13.14 17.07 -48.46
C ALA A 571 -13.04 15.61 -47.95
N PRO A 572 -14.17 14.90 -47.73
CA PRO A 572 -14.15 13.48 -47.37
C PRO A 572 -13.44 12.65 -48.46
N GLY A 573 -12.47 11.82 -48.07
CA GLY A 573 -11.86 10.82 -48.98
C GLY A 573 -10.37 10.98 -49.30
N GLY A 574 -9.68 11.99 -48.77
CA GLY A 574 -8.22 12.10 -48.87
C GLY A 574 -7.51 11.57 -47.62
N ILE A 575 -6.51 10.71 -47.79
CA ILE A 575 -5.62 10.19 -46.72
C ILE A 575 -4.63 11.27 -46.23
N ASN A 576 -4.97 12.54 -46.40
CA ASN A 576 -3.98 13.61 -46.41
C ASN A 576 -3.78 14.16 -45.00
N GLU A 577 -2.53 14.09 -44.55
CA GLU A 577 -2.01 14.90 -43.47
C GLU A 577 -2.08 16.37 -43.89
N VAL A 578 -2.88 17.18 -43.17
CA VAL A 578 -2.93 18.63 -43.38
C VAL A 578 -2.10 19.29 -42.30
N ARG A 579 -1.03 19.96 -42.73
CA ARG A 579 -0.15 20.74 -41.86
C ARG A 579 -0.52 22.22 -41.94
N VAL A 580 -0.93 22.81 -40.83
CA VAL A 580 -1.27 24.22 -40.71
C VAL A 580 -0.27 24.92 -39.81
N ASP A 581 0.60 25.71 -40.44
CA ASP A 581 1.47 26.62 -39.73
C ASP A 581 0.69 27.92 -39.45
N TRP A 582 0.68 28.34 -38.19
CA TRP A 582 0.03 29.57 -37.74
C TRP A 582 1.03 30.50 -37.09
N GLU A 583 0.79 31.79 -37.23
CA GLU A 583 1.53 32.88 -36.60
C GLU A 583 0.54 33.84 -35.91
N VAL A 584 0.80 34.19 -34.66
CA VAL A 584 0.09 35.26 -33.96
C VAL A 584 0.83 36.55 -34.25
N SER A 585 0.21 37.44 -35.02
CA SER A 585 0.72 38.79 -35.29
C SER A 585 -0.11 39.82 -34.53
N ARG A 586 0.56 40.84 -34.00
CA ARG A 586 -0.11 42.02 -33.45
C ARG A 586 -0.60 42.96 -34.55
#